data_AF-A0A380JN03-F1
#
_entry.id   AF-A0A380JN03-F1
#
_cell.length_a   1.000
_cell.length_b   1.000
_cell.length_c   1.000
_cell.angle_alpha   90.00
_cell.angle_beta   90.00
_cell.angle_gamma   90.00
#
_symmetry.space_group_name_H-M   'P 1'
#
loop_
_entity.id
_entity.type
_entity.pdbx_description
1 polymer ?
#
loop_
_entity_poly.entity_id
_entity_poly.type
_entity_poly.pdbx_seq_one_letter_code
_entity_poly.pdbx_strand_id
1 'polypeptide(L)'
;MAIEKTVSELADILGVSRQAVNNRVKSLPEEDLDKNDKGVTVVKRSGLVKLEEIYKKTIFDDEPISEETKQRELLEILVDEKNTEITRLYEQLKAKDSQLAAKDEQMRIKDVQIAEKDKQLDQQQQLTAKAMADKETLKLELEEAKAEADQVRLQAEEIQSEMGPKKGFFNRLFGK
;
A
#
# COMPACT_ATOMS: atom_id res chain seq x y z
N MET A 1 -41.94 -28.46 -27.31
CA MET A 1 -42.38 -28.91 -28.65
C MET A 1 -41.17 -29.48 -29.36
N ALA A 2 -41.25 -30.67 -29.97
CA ALA A 2 -40.19 -31.16 -30.83
C ALA A 2 -40.17 -30.30 -32.10
N ILE A 3 -39.05 -29.61 -32.37
CA ILE A 3 -38.91 -28.80 -33.58
C ILE A 3 -38.55 -29.74 -34.71
N GLU A 4 -39.50 -29.94 -35.61
CA GLU A 4 -39.34 -30.75 -36.83
C GLU A 4 -39.91 -29.99 -38.02
N LYS A 5 -39.35 -30.22 -39.21
CA LYS A 5 -39.81 -29.62 -40.46
C LYS A 5 -39.87 -30.67 -41.56
N THR A 6 -40.89 -30.61 -42.39
CA THR A 6 -40.99 -31.37 -43.63
C THR A 6 -40.08 -30.81 -44.71
N VAL A 7 -39.79 -31.63 -45.73
CA VAL A 7 -39.04 -31.19 -46.94
C VAL A 7 -39.69 -29.97 -47.60
N SER A 8 -41.02 -29.87 -47.58
CA SER A 8 -41.75 -28.74 -48.17
C SER A 8 -41.49 -27.45 -47.40
N GLU A 9 -41.64 -27.48 -46.07
CA GLU A 9 -41.40 -26.30 -45.23
C GLU A 9 -39.94 -25.86 -45.29
N LEU A 10 -39.01 -26.81 -45.33
CA LEU A 10 -37.59 -26.55 -45.52
C LEU A 10 -37.29 -25.88 -46.86
N ALA A 11 -37.94 -26.32 -47.94
CA ALA A 11 -37.77 -25.72 -49.26
C ALA A 11 -38.22 -24.26 -49.28
N ASP A 12 -39.34 -23.98 -48.62
CA ASP A 12 -39.89 -22.63 -48.51
C ASP A 12 -38.96 -21.72 -47.67
N ILE A 13 -38.49 -22.19 -46.50
CA ILE A 13 -37.56 -21.45 -45.63
C ILE A 13 -36.20 -21.21 -46.30
N LEU A 14 -35.64 -22.25 -46.91
CA LEU A 14 -34.32 -22.19 -47.53
C LEU A 14 -34.33 -21.51 -48.90
N GLY A 15 -35.51 -21.25 -49.48
CA GLY A 15 -35.67 -20.63 -50.80
C GLY A 15 -35.03 -21.45 -51.92
N VAL A 16 -35.06 -22.78 -51.81
CA VAL A 16 -34.53 -23.73 -52.80
C VAL A 16 -35.61 -24.72 -53.21
N SER A 17 -35.41 -25.45 -54.31
CA SER A 17 -36.42 -26.41 -54.77
C SER A 17 -36.60 -27.55 -53.77
N ARG A 18 -37.85 -28.06 -53.64
CA ARG A 18 -38.15 -29.26 -52.83
C ARG A 18 -37.28 -30.46 -53.19
N GLN A 19 -36.93 -30.60 -54.47
CA GLN A 19 -36.04 -31.67 -54.93
C GLN A 19 -34.61 -31.50 -54.38
N ALA A 20 -34.08 -30.26 -54.34
CA ALA A 20 -32.77 -29.99 -53.78
C ALA A 20 -32.72 -30.31 -52.27
N VAL A 21 -33.75 -29.90 -51.52
CA VAL A 21 -33.87 -30.27 -50.10
C VAL A 21 -34.01 -31.77 -49.92
N ASN A 22 -34.86 -32.44 -50.71
CA ASN A 22 -35.07 -33.89 -50.61
C ASN A 22 -33.79 -34.68 -50.85
N ASN A 23 -32.97 -34.26 -51.81
CA ASN A 23 -31.67 -34.87 -52.07
C ASN A 23 -30.74 -34.75 -50.85
N ARG A 24 -30.78 -33.61 -50.14
CA ARG A 24 -29.97 -33.40 -48.94
C ARG A 24 -30.52 -34.17 -47.73
N VAL A 25 -31.83 -34.22 -47.56
CA VAL A 25 -32.52 -34.98 -46.51
C VAL A 25 -32.24 -36.48 -46.63
N LYS A 26 -32.22 -37.04 -47.84
CA LYS A 26 -31.83 -38.45 -48.07
C LYS A 26 -30.38 -38.78 -47.70
N SER A 27 -29.53 -37.76 -47.63
CA SER A 27 -28.13 -37.92 -47.20
C SER A 27 -27.94 -37.77 -45.69
N LEU A 28 -29.00 -37.44 -44.95
CA LEU A 28 -28.95 -37.35 -43.49
C LEU A 28 -29.01 -38.76 -42.87
N PRO A 29 -28.33 -38.97 -41.72
CA PRO A 29 -28.50 -40.16 -40.89
C PRO A 29 -29.97 -40.44 -40.53
N GLU A 30 -30.35 -41.72 -40.41
CA GLU A 30 -31.72 -42.11 -40.03
C GLU A 30 -32.14 -41.56 -38.65
N GLU A 31 -31.19 -41.37 -37.74
CA GLU A 31 -31.39 -40.75 -36.42
C GLU A 31 -31.92 -39.31 -36.49
N ASP A 32 -31.64 -38.59 -37.59
CA ASP A 32 -32.06 -37.21 -37.81
C ASP A 32 -33.44 -37.10 -38.47
N LEU A 33 -34.05 -38.24 -38.84
CA LEU A 33 -35.30 -38.31 -39.56
C LEU A 33 -36.38 -38.94 -38.69
N ASP A 34 -37.62 -38.51 -38.91
CA ASP A 34 -38.81 -39.20 -38.41
C ASP A 34 -39.93 -39.23 -39.44
N LYS A 35 -41.03 -39.89 -39.08
CA LYS A 35 -42.31 -39.72 -39.74
C LYS A 35 -43.32 -39.12 -38.78
N ASN A 36 -44.04 -38.10 -39.23
CA ASN A 36 -45.16 -37.55 -38.47
C ASN A 36 -46.40 -38.47 -38.54
N ASP A 37 -47.47 -38.08 -37.84
CA ASP A 37 -48.74 -38.82 -37.77
C ASP A 37 -49.42 -39.08 -39.14
N LYS A 38 -49.02 -38.33 -40.18
CA LYS A 38 -49.51 -38.48 -41.55
C LYS A 38 -48.59 -39.36 -42.42
N GLY A 39 -47.55 -39.95 -41.83
CA GLY A 39 -46.56 -40.78 -42.51
C GLY A 39 -45.56 -39.99 -43.37
N VAL A 40 -45.52 -38.66 -43.24
CA VAL A 40 -44.60 -37.79 -44.01
C VAL A 40 -43.26 -37.68 -43.29
N THR A 41 -42.16 -37.81 -44.04
CA THR A 41 -40.81 -37.65 -43.51
C THR A 41 -40.58 -36.21 -43.03
N VAL A 42 -40.15 -36.10 -41.78
CA VAL A 42 -39.77 -34.86 -41.12
C VAL A 42 -38.30 -34.94 -40.69
N VAL A 43 -37.63 -33.80 -40.68
CA VAL A 43 -36.26 -33.66 -40.21
C VAL A 43 -36.29 -33.16 -38.78
N LYS A 44 -35.66 -33.90 -37.87
CA LYS A 44 -35.51 -33.56 -36.46
C LYS A 44 -34.51 -32.44 -36.27
N ARG A 45 -34.52 -31.80 -35.11
CA ARG A 45 -33.61 -30.70 -34.74
C ARG A 45 -32.14 -30.94 -35.11
N SER A 46 -31.61 -32.12 -34.84
CA SER A 46 -30.22 -32.49 -35.17
C SER A 46 -29.94 -32.45 -36.68
N GLY A 47 -30.87 -32.91 -37.51
CA GLY A 47 -30.81 -32.80 -38.96
C GLY A 47 -31.01 -31.36 -39.46
N LEU A 48 -31.87 -30.58 -38.80
CA LEU A 48 -32.09 -29.17 -39.14
C LEU A 48 -30.81 -28.34 -38.95
N VAL A 49 -30.06 -28.54 -37.85
CA VAL A 49 -28.76 -27.89 -37.61
C VAL A 49 -27.76 -28.20 -38.74
N LYS A 50 -27.70 -29.46 -39.18
CA LYS A 50 -26.83 -29.86 -40.31
C LYS A 50 -27.25 -29.14 -41.60
N LEU A 51 -28.55 -29.01 -41.85
CA LEU A 51 -29.06 -28.29 -43.02
C LEU A 51 -28.78 -26.78 -42.94
N GLU A 52 -28.90 -26.13 -41.79
CA GLU A 52 -28.48 -24.73 -41.61
C GLU A 52 -27.01 -24.53 -41.95
N GLU A 53 -26.15 -25.44 -41.49
CA GLU A 53 -24.72 -25.40 -41.79
C GLU A 53 -24.44 -25.54 -43.30
N ILE A 54 -25.19 -26.39 -44.00
CA ILE A 54 -25.04 -26.61 -45.45
C ILE A 54 -25.52 -25.39 -46.25
N TYR A 55 -26.70 -24.87 -45.91
CA TYR A 55 -27.34 -23.81 -46.69
C TYR A 55 -26.95 -22.41 -46.22
N LYS A 56 -26.22 -22.28 -45.10
CA LYS A 56 -25.84 -21.02 -44.46
C LYS A 56 -27.04 -20.08 -44.28
N LYS A 57 -28.20 -20.67 -43.98
CA LYS A 57 -29.47 -19.98 -43.76
C LYS A 57 -30.08 -20.51 -42.46
N THR A 58 -30.64 -19.59 -41.69
CA THR A 58 -31.35 -19.93 -40.47
C THR A 58 -32.67 -20.62 -40.81
N ILE A 59 -32.85 -21.82 -40.28
CA ILE A 59 -34.06 -22.64 -40.33
C ILE A 59 -34.83 -22.52 -39.01
N PHE A 60 -34.13 -22.24 -37.90
CA PHE A 60 -34.76 -21.94 -36.61
C PHE A 60 -35.17 -20.48 -36.53
N ASP A 61 -36.48 -20.21 -36.51
CA ASP A 61 -36.99 -19.01 -35.87
C ASP A 61 -36.95 -19.24 -34.35
N ASP A 62 -35.76 -19.21 -33.76
CA ASP A 62 -35.70 -19.01 -32.31
C ASP A 62 -36.32 -17.64 -32.04
N GLU A 63 -37.36 -17.59 -31.20
CA GLU A 63 -38.01 -16.33 -30.85
C GLU A 63 -36.94 -15.32 -30.44
N PRO A 64 -36.91 -14.12 -31.06
CA PRO A 64 -35.91 -13.13 -30.70
C PRO A 64 -36.04 -12.85 -29.21
N ILE A 65 -34.95 -13.03 -28.46
CA ILE A 65 -34.87 -12.64 -27.05
C ILE A 65 -35.34 -11.19 -26.99
N SER A 66 -36.35 -10.92 -26.15
CA SER A 66 -36.93 -9.59 -26.06
C SER A 66 -35.84 -8.58 -25.71
N GLU A 67 -35.91 -7.39 -26.30
CA GLU A 67 -34.96 -6.30 -25.98
C GLU A 67 -34.93 -5.99 -24.48
N GLU A 68 -36.06 -6.18 -23.79
CA GLU A 68 -36.16 -6.07 -22.33
C GLU A 68 -35.27 -7.10 -21.60
N THR A 69 -35.20 -8.34 -22.08
CA THR A 69 -34.35 -9.38 -21.49
C THR A 69 -32.87 -9.05 -21.71
N LYS A 70 -32.49 -8.58 -22.90
CA LYS A 70 -31.12 -8.13 -23.20
C LYS A 70 -30.72 -6.93 -22.35
N GLN A 71 -31.62 -5.96 -22.17
CA GLN A 71 -31.39 -4.79 -21.33
C GLN A 71 -31.22 -5.19 -19.86
N ARG A 72 -32.03 -6.12 -19.37
CA ARG A 72 -31.92 -6.62 -18.00
C ARG A 72 -30.58 -7.32 -17.75
N GLU A 73 -30.17 -8.19 -18.66
CA GLU A 73 -28.88 -8.89 -18.55
C GLU A 73 -27.70 -7.90 -18.56
N LEU A 74 -27.75 -6.89 -19.45
CA LEU A 74 -26.73 -5.83 -19.47
C LEU A 74 -26.70 -5.02 -18.17
N LEU A 75 -27.86 -4.69 -17.61
CA LEU A 75 -27.96 -3.96 -16.35
C LEU A 75 -27.42 -4.79 -15.17
N GLU A 76 -27.68 -6.09 -15.16
CA GLU A 76 -27.17 -7.01 -14.13
C GLU A 76 -25.64 -7.05 -14.16
N ILE A 77 -25.04 -7.24 -15.34
CA ILE A 77 -23.58 -7.19 -15.52
C ILE A 77 -23.02 -5.85 -15.03
N LEU A 78 -23.65 -4.74 -15.42
CA LEU A 78 -23.19 -3.41 -15.01
C LEU A 78 -23.27 -3.21 -13.50
N VAL A 79 -24.33 -3.69 -12.85
CA VAL A 79 -24.48 -3.62 -11.39
C VAL A 79 -23.38 -4.43 -10.69
N ASP A 80 -23.08 -5.63 -11.17
CA ASP A 80 -22.02 -6.47 -10.61
C ASP A 80 -20.63 -5.86 -10.76
N GLU A 81 -20.34 -5.27 -11.93
CA GLU A 81 -19.10 -4.51 -12.15
C GLU A 81 -18.99 -3.34 -11.19
N LYS A 82 -20.07 -2.56 -11.00
CA LYS A 82 -20.09 -1.43 -10.07
C LYS A 82 -19.94 -1.89 -8.62
N ASN A 83 -20.57 -2.99 -8.22
CA ASN A 83 -20.45 -3.54 -6.87
C ASN A 83 -19.02 -4.02 -6.58
N THR A 84 -18.36 -4.62 -7.57
CA THR A 84 -16.96 -5.04 -7.47
C THR A 84 -16.05 -3.83 -7.28
N GLU A 85 -16.25 -2.77 -8.06
CA GLU A 85 -15.47 -1.52 -7.95
C GLU A 85 -15.71 -0.82 -6.61
N ILE A 86 -16.96 -0.78 -6.12
CA ILE A 86 -17.30 -0.25 -4.80
C ILE A 86 -16.52 -0.99 -3.71
N THR A 87 -16.51 -2.32 -3.76
CA THR A 87 -15.78 -3.15 -2.78
C THR A 87 -14.29 -2.84 -2.80
N ARG A 88 -13.69 -2.77 -3.99
CA ARG A 88 -12.27 -2.43 -4.18
C ARG A 88 -11.93 -1.04 -3.62
N LEU A 89 -12.79 -0.06 -3.83
CA LEU A 89 -12.60 1.31 -3.32
C LEU A 89 -12.72 1.36 -1.79
N TYR A 90 -13.68 0.63 -1.20
CA TYR A 90 -13.82 0.53 0.25
C TYR A 90 -12.59 -0.10 0.90
N GLU A 91 -12.05 -1.18 0.33
CA GLU A 91 -10.83 -1.82 0.84
C GLU A 91 -9.62 -0.88 0.76
N GLN A 92 -9.48 -0.12 -0.33
CA GLN A 92 -8.43 0.89 -0.45
C GLN A 92 -8.57 2.01 0.58
N LEU A 93 -9.79 2.48 0.83
CA LEU A 93 -10.05 3.51 1.83
C LEU A 93 -9.64 3.01 3.22
N LYS A 94 -10.09 1.80 3.59
CA LYS A 94 -9.73 1.16 4.86
C LYS A 94 -8.22 0.97 5.03
N ALA A 95 -7.52 0.60 3.96
CA ALA A 95 -6.06 0.46 3.97
C ALA A 95 -5.37 1.82 4.16
N LYS A 96 -5.86 2.87 3.48
CA LYS A 96 -5.33 4.24 3.64
C LYS A 96 -5.57 4.78 5.05
N ASP A 97 -6.76 4.58 5.62
CA ASP A 97 -7.07 4.99 7.00
C ASP A 97 -6.13 4.31 8.01
N SER A 98 -5.86 3.01 7.82
CA SER A 98 -4.91 2.28 8.66
C SER A 98 -3.48 2.82 8.54
N GLN A 99 -3.07 3.20 7.33
CA GLN A 99 -1.76 3.82 7.09
C GLN A 99 -1.66 5.21 7.73
N LEU A 100 -2.71 6.02 7.65
CA LEU A 100 -2.77 7.34 8.29
C LEU A 100 -2.65 7.20 9.81
N ALA A 101 -3.43 6.31 10.44
CA ALA A 101 -3.36 6.07 11.87
C ALA A 101 -1.94 5.64 12.33
N ALA A 102 -1.27 4.79 11.55
CA ALA A 102 0.11 4.39 11.85
C ALA A 102 1.11 5.56 11.76
N LYS A 103 0.94 6.44 10.77
CA LYS A 103 1.78 7.65 10.62
C LYS A 103 1.54 8.66 11.73
N ASP A 104 0.28 8.83 12.14
CA ASP A 104 -0.07 9.74 13.24
C ASP A 104 0.54 9.28 14.55
N GLU A 105 0.52 7.98 14.86
CA GLU A 105 1.20 7.46 16.05
C GLU A 105 2.72 7.63 15.95
N GLN A 106 3.31 7.42 14.77
CA GLN A 106 4.73 7.68 14.56
C GLN A 106 5.10 9.15 14.79
N MET A 107 4.26 10.08 14.32
CA MET A 107 4.44 11.52 14.55
C MET A 107 4.40 11.82 16.05
N ARG A 108 3.40 11.29 16.76
CA ARG A 108 3.25 11.47 18.21
C ARG A 108 4.48 10.97 18.99
N ILE A 109 5.02 9.80 18.61
CA ILE A 109 6.24 9.27 19.22
C ILE A 109 7.43 10.20 18.96
N LYS A 110 7.58 10.70 17.73
CA LYS A 110 8.67 11.63 17.38
C LYS A 110 8.56 12.95 18.15
N ASP A 111 7.36 13.49 18.30
CA ASP A 111 7.13 14.72 19.06
C ASP A 111 7.55 14.57 20.53
N VAL A 112 7.20 13.43 21.16
CA VAL A 112 7.64 13.11 22.52
C VAL A 112 9.17 13.01 22.61
N GLN A 113 9.81 12.38 21.61
CA GLN A 113 11.27 12.26 21.57
C GLN A 113 11.96 13.62 21.38
N ILE A 114 11.38 14.51 20.58
CA ILE A 114 11.88 15.87 20.38
C ILE A 114 11.80 16.63 21.71
N ALA A 115 10.64 16.60 22.37
CA ALA A 115 10.46 17.27 23.66
C ALA A 115 11.46 16.78 24.74
N GLU A 116 11.75 15.49 24.79
CA GLU A 116 12.75 14.94 25.71
C GLU A 116 14.17 15.39 25.35
N LYS A 117 14.52 15.43 24.05
CA LYS A 117 15.82 15.94 23.61
C LYS A 117 15.99 17.43 23.87
N ASP A 118 14.95 18.23 23.68
CA ASP A 118 14.98 19.67 23.96
C ASP A 118 15.23 19.91 25.46
N LYS A 119 14.57 19.15 26.34
CA LYS A 119 14.80 19.20 27.78
C LYS A 119 16.25 18.83 28.14
N GLN A 120 16.81 17.80 27.52
CA GLN A 120 18.20 17.40 27.74
C GLN A 120 19.19 18.47 27.26
N LEU A 121 18.89 19.10 26.12
CA LEU A 121 19.69 20.19 25.57
C LEU A 121 19.66 21.42 26.49
N ASP A 122 18.50 21.79 26.99
CA ASP A 122 18.34 22.88 27.97
C ASP A 122 19.13 22.60 29.24
N GLN A 123 19.04 21.38 29.77
CA GLN A 123 19.84 20.97 30.94
C GLN A 123 21.34 21.06 30.66
N GLN A 124 21.79 20.61 29.49
CA GLN A 124 23.19 20.68 29.11
C GLN A 124 23.67 22.13 28.98
N GLN A 125 22.85 23.01 28.39
CA GLN A 125 23.16 24.44 28.29
C GLN A 125 23.29 25.09 29.66
N GLN A 126 22.36 24.80 30.58
CA GLN A 126 22.43 25.32 31.96
C GLN A 126 23.67 24.84 32.70
N LEU A 127 23.99 23.53 32.62
CA LEU A 127 25.18 22.98 33.25
C LEU A 127 26.47 23.58 32.66
N THR A 128 26.49 23.79 31.35
CA THR A 128 27.64 24.40 30.65
C THR A 128 27.81 25.85 31.08
N ALA A 129 26.73 26.63 31.13
CA ALA A 129 26.77 28.02 31.59
C ALA A 129 27.25 28.11 33.05
N LYS A 130 26.76 27.23 33.92
CA LYS A 130 27.19 27.15 35.32
C LYS A 130 28.68 26.80 35.44
N ALA A 131 29.14 25.77 34.73
CA ALA A 131 30.55 25.37 34.74
C ALA A 131 31.48 26.47 34.22
N MET A 132 31.03 27.28 33.25
CA MET A 132 31.79 28.42 32.75
C MET A 132 31.87 29.55 33.79
N ALA A 133 30.78 29.87 34.47
CA ALA A 133 30.77 30.84 35.56
C ALA A 133 31.68 30.39 36.72
N ASP A 134 31.56 29.14 37.16
CA ASP A 134 32.41 28.57 38.23
C ASP A 134 33.91 28.57 37.83
N LYS A 135 34.21 28.37 36.54
CA LYS A 135 35.59 28.48 36.04
C LYS A 135 36.12 29.91 36.07
N GLU A 136 35.29 30.90 35.81
CA GLU A 136 35.68 32.32 35.88
C GLU A 136 35.92 32.74 37.33
N THR A 137 35.07 32.34 38.27
CA THR A 137 35.27 32.63 39.69
C THR A 137 36.54 31.97 40.23
N LEU A 138 36.77 30.70 39.93
CA LEU A 138 37.98 29.98 40.36
C LEU A 138 39.27 30.61 39.78
N LYS A 139 39.21 31.19 38.57
CA LYS A 139 40.36 31.91 38.00
C LYS A 139 40.67 33.17 38.80
N LEU A 140 39.64 33.94 39.19
CA LEU A 140 39.81 35.15 40.00
C LEU A 140 40.36 34.80 41.38
N GLU A 141 39.79 33.82 42.07
CA GLU A 141 40.28 33.35 43.37
C GLU A 141 41.74 32.87 43.30
N LEU A 142 42.13 32.21 42.21
CA LEU A 142 43.50 31.72 42.01
C LEU A 142 44.48 32.86 41.70
N GLU A 143 44.04 33.92 41.01
CA GLU A 143 44.82 35.14 40.80
C GLU A 143 45.01 35.92 42.11
N GLU A 144 43.95 36.06 42.92
CA GLU A 144 44.00 36.69 44.24
C GLU A 144 44.93 35.93 45.20
N ALA A 145 44.76 34.60 45.30
CA ALA A 145 45.61 33.77 46.16
C ALA A 145 47.09 33.82 45.75
N LYS A 146 47.39 33.92 44.44
CA LYS A 146 48.76 34.12 43.96
C LYS A 146 49.31 35.49 44.35
N ALA A 147 48.51 36.54 44.21
CA ALA A 147 48.92 37.89 44.61
C ALA A 147 49.20 37.98 46.12
N GLU A 148 48.33 37.38 46.95
CA GLU A 148 48.56 37.28 48.40
C GLU A 148 49.83 36.48 48.72
N ALA A 149 50.04 35.34 48.06
CA ALA A 149 51.24 34.52 48.26
C ALA A 149 52.52 35.28 47.87
N ASP A 150 52.51 36.04 46.78
CA ASP A 150 53.64 36.87 46.36
C ASP A 150 53.90 38.02 47.34
N GLN A 151 52.84 38.67 47.86
CA GLN A 151 52.98 39.70 48.90
C GLN A 151 53.58 39.13 50.19
N VAL A 152 53.09 37.98 50.67
CA VAL A 152 53.65 37.31 51.84
C VAL A 152 55.11 36.93 51.61
N ARG A 153 55.46 36.48 50.40
CA ARG A 153 56.85 36.15 50.04
C ARG A 153 57.73 37.39 50.08
N LEU A 154 57.30 38.50 49.48
CA LEU A 154 58.01 39.78 49.51
C LEU A 154 58.19 40.29 50.94
N GLN A 155 57.15 40.25 51.77
CA GLN A 155 57.25 40.63 53.19
C GLN A 155 58.23 39.70 53.94
N ALA A 156 58.22 38.39 53.67
CA ALA A 156 59.16 37.46 54.28
C ALA A 156 60.61 37.71 53.84
N GLU A 157 60.84 38.03 52.57
CA GLU A 157 62.14 38.43 52.02
C GLU A 157 62.62 39.75 52.64
N GLU A 158 61.73 40.74 52.77
CA GLU A 158 62.00 42.04 53.39
C GLU A 158 62.36 41.88 54.88
N ILE A 159 61.56 41.12 55.62
CA ILE A 159 61.83 40.75 57.02
C ILE A 159 63.16 39.97 57.16
N GLN A 160 63.51 39.10 56.21
CA GLN A 160 64.82 38.43 56.21
C GLN A 160 65.98 39.38 55.89
N SER A 161 65.76 40.41 55.08
CA SER A 161 66.77 41.43 54.77
C SER A 161 66.99 42.43 55.91
N GLU A 162 65.93 42.77 56.66
CA GLU A 162 66.01 43.62 57.86
C GLU A 162 66.57 42.86 59.07
N MET A 163 66.21 41.57 59.21
CA MET A 163 66.90 40.64 60.12
C MET A 163 68.21 40.16 59.49
N GLY A 164 69.24 41.01 59.44
CA GLY A 164 70.58 40.65 58.98
C GLY A 164 71.07 39.28 59.50
N PRO A 165 72.03 38.62 58.81
CA PRO A 165 72.27 37.18 58.88
C PRO A 165 72.28 36.66 60.31
N LYS A 166 71.23 35.89 60.68
CA LYS A 166 71.14 35.26 62.01
C LYS A 166 72.34 34.34 62.19
N LYS A 167 73.36 34.81 62.91
CA LYS A 167 74.49 34.02 63.35
C LYS A 167 73.99 32.83 64.17
N GLY A 168 73.93 31.67 63.51
CA GLY A 168 74.28 30.36 64.05
C GLY A 168 73.41 29.80 65.17
N PHE A 169 72.23 29.26 64.83
CA PHE A 169 71.67 28.13 65.60
C PHE A 169 72.35 26.81 65.17
N PHE A 170 72.45 26.56 63.86
CA PHE A 170 73.12 25.37 63.31
C PHE A 170 74.65 25.34 63.53
N ASN A 171 75.31 26.50 63.47
CA ASN A 171 76.75 26.61 63.81
C ASN A 171 77.05 26.30 65.28
N ARG A 172 76.05 26.37 66.16
CA ARG A 172 76.17 26.08 67.60
C ARG A 172 75.87 24.62 67.92
N LEU A 173 75.11 23.93 67.06
CA LEU A 173 74.66 22.56 67.26
C LEU A 173 75.55 21.53 66.54
N PHE A 174 76.23 21.92 65.45
CA PHE A 174 77.01 20.99 64.61
C PHE A 174 78.44 21.47 64.30
N GLY A 175 78.93 22.51 64.97
CA GLY A 175 80.30 23.02 64.78
C GLY A 175 81.35 22.20 65.53
N LYS A 176 81.95 21.22 64.85
CA LYS A 176 83.34 20.76 65.05
C LYS A 176 84.04 20.73 63.70
#